data_AF-A0A8J2LHT3-F1
#
_entry.id   AF-A0A8J2LHT3-F1
#
_cell.length_a   1.000
_cell.length_b   1.000
_cell.length_c   1.000
_cell.angle_alpha   90.00
_cell.angle_beta   90.00
_cell.angle_gamma   90.00
#
_symmetry.space_group_name_H-M   'P 1'
#
loop_
_entity.id
_entity.type
_entity.pdbx_description
1 polymer ?
#
loop_
_entity_poly.entity_id
_entity_poly.type
_entity_poly.pdbx_seq_one_letter_code
_entity_poly.pdbx_strand_id
1 'polypeptide(L)'
;MKKALIKFWLLVLATLTTLGRYWSVPATVAEASATGWELDDEEKGCHNFGKYSGYRWVEKNNTAIGLLFNWEGDLCGVQMLVDYDIFKGDDNSYKFYVEPMYQVSSVGRKLFWTLTAYFCHPRTICDEKTSASEDRFVKTLYYQNGVTPDDQYLLEVPYARTDAVEAGWFDEHCFDGMGYHNFWYVREFKVYNCTRFLPTLLVFDNYGYRQGFGFWVMGQVENISDRLEEPPGWIVKIVMGDDTPDCMINNGTTTIHFFSIDDPANFKCSS
;
A
#
# COMPACT_ATOMS: atom_id res chain seq x y z
N MET A 1 -26.64 13.33 -1.65
CA MET A 1 -25.46 12.89 -2.41
C MET A 1 -24.65 12.00 -1.49
N LYS A 2 -24.52 10.71 -1.80
CA LYS A 2 -23.71 9.77 -1.01
C LYS A 2 -22.26 9.99 -1.43
N LYS A 3 -21.40 10.43 -0.50
CA LYS A 3 -19.94 10.44 -0.74
C LYS A 3 -19.53 9.01 -1.10
N ALA A 4 -18.77 8.82 -2.18
CA ALA A 4 -18.17 7.54 -2.50
C ALA A 4 -17.40 7.01 -1.27
N LEU A 5 -17.83 5.86 -0.75
CA LEU A 5 -17.11 5.14 0.30
C LEU A 5 -15.84 4.59 -0.34
N ILE A 6 -14.69 5.00 0.18
CA ILE A 6 -13.43 4.33 -0.13
C ILE A 6 -13.51 2.98 0.58
N LYS A 7 -13.82 1.93 -0.17
CA LYS A 7 -13.77 0.59 0.38
C LYS A 7 -12.36 0.06 0.20
N PHE A 8 -11.66 -0.26 1.29
CA PHE A 8 -10.43 -1.02 1.18
C PHE A 8 -10.76 -2.51 1.17
N TRP A 9 -9.84 -3.28 0.63
CA TRP A 9 -10.07 -4.68 0.31
C TRP A 9 -8.76 -5.39 0.59
N LEU A 10 -8.83 -6.40 1.44
CA LEU A 10 -7.69 -7.23 1.79
C LEU A 10 -7.93 -8.65 1.27
N LEU A 11 -6.88 -9.40 1.04
CA LEU A 11 -6.93 -10.82 0.72
C LEU A 11 -6.14 -11.61 1.76
N VAL A 12 -6.79 -12.02 2.86
CA VAL A 12 -6.20 -13.06 3.73
C VAL A 12 -6.48 -14.41 3.10
N LEU A 13 -5.47 -14.99 2.43
CA LEU A 13 -5.48 -16.38 1.98
C LEU A 13 -5.27 -17.34 3.17
N ALA A 14 -6.24 -17.39 4.08
CA ALA A 14 -6.31 -18.45 5.08
C ALA A 14 -6.99 -19.67 4.42
N THR A 15 -6.18 -20.67 4.06
CA THR A 15 -6.58 -22.07 3.84
C THR A 15 -7.95 -22.33 3.17
N LEU A 16 -7.92 -22.61 1.86
CA LEU A 16 -8.83 -23.46 1.08
C LEU A 16 -10.36 -23.25 1.07
N THR A 17 -11.00 -22.39 1.88
CA THR A 17 -12.49 -22.33 1.90
C THR A 17 -13.16 -20.95 2.03
N THR A 18 -12.44 -19.84 2.10
CA THR A 18 -13.07 -18.50 2.06
C THR A 18 -12.33 -17.57 1.10
N LEU A 19 -13.00 -17.22 0.00
CA LEU A 19 -12.63 -16.10 -0.88
C LEU A 19 -12.62 -14.79 -0.06
N GLY A 20 -11.74 -13.86 -0.43
CA GLY A 20 -11.18 -12.74 0.38
C GLY A 20 -12.12 -11.98 1.33
N ARG A 21 -11.57 -11.54 2.46
CA ARG A 21 -12.25 -10.65 3.41
C ARG A 21 -11.90 -9.22 3.10
N TYR A 22 -12.88 -8.36 2.98
CA TYR A 22 -12.64 -7.00 2.57
C TYR A 22 -13.17 -6.00 3.60
N TRP A 23 -12.50 -4.86 3.74
CA TRP A 23 -12.73 -3.94 4.84
C TRP A 23 -12.76 -2.49 4.36
N SER A 24 -13.90 -1.83 4.47
CA SER A 24 -13.96 -0.40 4.21
C SER A 24 -13.05 0.39 5.15
N VAL A 25 -12.44 1.46 4.63
CA VAL A 25 -11.87 2.50 5.49
C VAL A 25 -12.72 3.74 5.54
N PRO A 26 -12.53 4.53 6.60
CA PRO A 26 -12.96 5.92 6.63
C PRO A 26 -12.40 6.73 5.47
N ALA A 27 -13.27 7.46 4.77
CA ALA A 27 -12.90 8.50 3.83
C ALA A 27 -12.76 9.87 4.54
N THR A 28 -13.25 10.01 5.77
CA THR A 28 -13.19 11.24 6.56
C THR A 28 -12.79 11.00 8.02
N VAL A 29 -12.26 12.02 8.69
CA VAL A 29 -11.95 12.01 10.13
C VAL A 29 -13.19 11.67 10.97
N ALA A 30 -14.37 12.16 10.57
CA ALA A 30 -15.62 11.87 11.26
C ALA A 30 -15.97 10.38 11.22
N GLU A 31 -15.80 9.73 10.06
CA GLU A 31 -15.97 8.28 9.92
C GLU A 31 -14.88 7.52 10.69
N ALA A 32 -13.64 8.02 10.70
CA ALA A 32 -12.51 7.39 11.37
C ALA A 32 -12.72 7.34 12.88
N SER A 33 -13.06 8.48 13.46
CA SER A 33 -13.41 8.58 14.88
C SER A 33 -14.60 7.68 15.24
N ALA A 34 -15.61 7.60 14.37
CA ALA A 34 -16.78 6.74 14.60
C ALA A 34 -16.49 5.23 14.49
N THR A 35 -15.37 4.84 13.87
CA THR A 35 -15.01 3.44 13.58
C THR A 35 -13.74 2.97 14.29
N GLY A 36 -13.35 3.66 15.38
CA GLY A 36 -12.28 3.19 16.27
C GLY A 36 -10.86 3.55 15.84
N TRP A 37 -10.73 4.49 14.90
CA TRP A 37 -9.44 5.10 14.56
C TRP A 37 -9.16 6.28 15.49
N GLU A 38 -7.90 6.47 15.81
CA GLU A 38 -7.42 7.54 16.69
C GLU A 38 -6.28 8.30 15.99
N LEU A 39 -6.22 9.61 16.21
CA LEU A 39 -5.12 10.45 15.72
C LEU A 39 -3.82 10.01 16.40
N ASP A 40 -2.82 9.67 15.60
CA ASP A 40 -1.47 9.35 16.07
C ASP A 40 -0.73 10.65 16.40
N ASP A 41 -0.75 11.00 17.68
CA ASP A 41 0.04 12.04 18.32
C ASP A 41 -0.11 13.46 17.71
N GLU A 42 -0.92 14.28 18.37
CA GLU A 42 -1.19 15.66 17.98
C GLU A 42 0.06 16.54 17.88
N GLU A 43 1.12 16.23 18.66
CA GLU A 43 2.34 17.04 18.68
C GLU A 43 3.12 16.99 17.36
N LYS A 44 2.91 15.94 16.55
CA LYS A 44 3.54 15.79 15.23
C LYS A 44 2.98 16.76 14.20
N GLY A 45 1.72 17.19 14.39
CA GLY A 45 0.96 17.98 13.43
C GLY A 45 0.85 17.34 12.04
N CYS A 46 0.40 18.11 11.04
CA CYS A 46 0.24 17.61 9.68
C CYS A 46 1.57 17.32 8.96
N HIS A 47 2.64 18.05 9.26
CA HIS A 47 3.92 17.88 8.56
C HIS A 47 4.79 16.77 9.14
N ASN A 48 4.45 16.20 10.31
CA ASN A 48 5.14 15.07 10.93
C ASN A 48 6.68 15.16 10.91
N PHE A 49 7.20 16.30 11.34
CA PHE A 49 8.64 16.62 11.33
C PHE A 49 9.30 16.54 9.94
N GLY A 50 8.54 16.74 8.87
CA GLY A 50 8.98 16.67 7.47
C GLY A 50 9.02 15.26 6.86
N LYS A 51 8.66 14.21 7.62
CA LYS A 51 8.77 12.83 7.13
C LYS A 51 7.67 12.42 6.17
N TYR A 52 6.45 12.90 6.40
CA TYR A 52 5.28 12.65 5.56
C TYR A 52 4.23 13.73 5.82
N SER A 53 3.32 13.93 4.87
CA SER A 53 2.25 14.94 4.98
C SER A 53 0.91 14.30 5.34
N GLY A 54 0.19 14.90 6.30
CA GLY A 54 -1.15 14.50 6.70
C GLY A 54 -1.26 14.17 8.18
N TYR A 55 -2.44 14.42 8.73
CA TYR A 55 -2.80 13.99 10.07
C TYR A 55 -2.99 12.48 10.06
N ARG A 56 -2.07 11.74 10.68
CA ARG A 56 -2.09 10.28 10.66
C ARG A 56 -3.05 9.74 11.69
N TRP A 57 -3.97 8.88 11.26
CA TRP A 57 -4.86 8.14 12.14
C TRP A 57 -4.58 6.64 12.04
N VAL A 58 -4.64 5.94 13.17
CA VAL A 58 -4.37 4.50 13.28
C VAL A 58 -5.51 3.81 14.04
N GLU A 59 -5.76 2.54 13.76
CA GLU A 59 -6.75 1.76 14.50
C GLU A 59 -6.17 1.31 15.85
N LYS A 60 -6.93 1.51 16.94
CA LYS A 60 -6.46 1.38 18.34
C LYS A 60 -5.76 0.05 18.67
N ASN A 61 -6.15 -1.05 18.01
CA ASN A 61 -5.62 -2.39 18.25
C ASN A 61 -4.96 -3.00 17.01
N ASN A 62 -4.82 -2.22 15.93
CA ASN A 62 -4.30 -2.72 14.67
C ASN A 62 -3.57 -1.60 13.92
N THR A 63 -2.29 -1.44 14.22
CA THR A 63 -1.46 -0.37 13.66
C THR A 63 -0.85 -0.74 12.32
N ALA A 64 -1.37 -1.72 11.58
CA ALA A 64 -0.80 -2.10 10.28
C ALA A 64 -1.06 -1.06 9.18
N ILE A 65 -2.09 -0.23 9.37
CA ILE A 65 -2.49 0.81 8.43
C ILE A 65 -2.49 2.16 9.14
N GLY A 66 -1.88 3.17 8.50
CA GLY A 66 -2.06 4.57 8.85
C GLY A 66 -2.88 5.29 7.78
N LEU A 67 -3.91 6.04 8.18
CA LEU A 67 -4.69 6.90 7.29
C LEU A 67 -4.18 8.33 7.39
N LEU A 68 -3.92 8.98 6.25
CA LEU A 68 -3.41 10.35 6.22
C LEU A 68 -4.53 11.29 5.77
N PHE A 69 -5.05 12.08 6.71
CA PHE A 69 -6.08 13.07 6.43
C PHE A 69 -5.48 14.45 6.18
N ASN A 70 -6.10 15.22 5.27
CA ASN A 70 -5.79 16.64 5.12
C ASN A 70 -6.36 17.45 6.30
N TRP A 71 -6.08 18.76 6.33
CA TRP A 71 -6.58 19.66 7.38
C TRP A 71 -8.10 19.86 7.36
N GLU A 72 -8.78 19.55 6.26
CA GLU A 72 -10.24 19.55 6.15
C GLU A 72 -10.88 18.24 6.67
N GLY A 73 -10.06 17.24 6.99
CA GLY A 73 -10.48 15.95 7.51
C GLY A 73 -10.85 14.92 6.44
N ASP A 74 -10.39 15.09 5.20
CA ASP A 74 -10.60 14.18 4.08
C ASP A 74 -9.37 13.29 3.83
N LEU A 75 -9.58 12.01 3.49
CA LEU A 75 -8.50 11.06 3.25
C LEU A 75 -7.67 11.45 2.02
N CYS A 76 -6.36 11.60 2.20
CA CYS A 76 -5.42 12.02 1.18
C CYS A 76 -4.23 11.07 1.00
N GLY A 77 -4.10 10.04 1.84
CA GLY A 77 -3.07 9.02 1.69
C GLY A 77 -3.24 7.88 2.68
N VAL A 78 -2.43 6.85 2.50
CA VAL A 78 -2.38 5.67 3.37
C VAL A 78 -0.93 5.26 3.59
N GLN A 79 -0.73 4.53 4.69
CA GLN A 79 0.53 3.94 5.04
C GLN A 79 0.37 2.45 5.35
N MET A 80 1.34 1.67 4.90
CA MET A 80 1.60 0.36 5.50
C MET A 80 2.64 0.55 6.60
N LEU A 81 2.29 0.09 7.80
CA LEU A 81 3.09 0.18 9.00
C LEU A 81 3.49 -1.22 9.42
N VAL A 82 4.79 -1.46 9.34
CA VAL A 82 5.42 -2.73 9.56
C VAL A 82 6.29 -2.62 10.80
N ASP A 83 6.13 -3.54 11.76
CA ASP A 83 6.91 -3.50 12.99
C ASP A 83 8.42 -3.49 12.68
N TYR A 84 9.13 -2.53 13.25
CA TYR A 84 10.55 -2.31 12.99
C TYR A 84 11.41 -3.50 13.43
N ASP A 85 11.03 -4.17 14.53
CA ASP A 85 11.83 -5.24 15.13
C ASP A 85 11.62 -6.60 14.46
N ILE A 86 10.45 -6.81 13.85
CA ILE A 86 10.04 -8.12 13.28
C ILE A 86 10.82 -8.45 12.01
N PHE A 87 11.24 -7.42 11.29
CA PHE A 87 12.01 -7.56 10.05
C PHE A 87 13.53 -7.53 10.22
N LYS A 88 14.02 -7.48 11.47
CA LYS A 88 15.46 -7.57 11.80
C LYS A 88 15.95 -8.99 12.10
N GLY A 89 15.10 -10.01 11.98
CA GLY A 89 15.49 -11.39 12.25
C GLY A 89 16.66 -11.85 11.37
N ASP A 90 17.54 -12.68 11.93
CA ASP A 90 18.76 -13.20 11.26
C ASP A 90 18.45 -13.97 9.95
N ASP A 91 17.19 -14.38 9.75
CA ASP A 91 16.71 -15.12 8.58
C ASP A 91 16.14 -14.24 7.45
N ASN A 92 16.00 -12.91 7.64
CA ASN A 92 15.56 -12.03 6.56
C ASN A 92 16.75 -11.35 5.87
N SER A 93 17.09 -11.84 4.67
CA SER A 93 18.16 -11.28 3.84
C SER A 93 17.85 -9.89 3.26
N TYR A 94 16.62 -9.41 3.40
CA TYR A 94 16.18 -8.16 2.81
C TYR A 94 16.66 -6.94 3.59
N LYS A 95 17.27 -5.99 2.88
CA LYS A 95 17.86 -4.79 3.49
C LYS A 95 16.90 -3.62 3.39
N PHE A 96 15.91 -3.59 4.27
CA PHE A 96 14.89 -2.53 4.33
C PHE A 96 15.47 -1.10 4.29
N TYR A 97 16.59 -0.89 4.98
CA TYR A 97 17.28 0.40 5.07
C TYR A 97 17.97 0.85 3.77
N VAL A 98 18.09 -0.02 2.76
CA VAL A 98 18.71 0.30 1.47
C VAL A 98 17.70 0.94 0.52
N GLU A 99 16.41 0.62 0.67
CA GLU A 99 15.38 1.17 -0.20
C GLU A 99 14.77 2.46 0.38
N PRO A 100 14.87 3.60 -0.31
CA PRO A 100 14.41 4.90 0.21
C PRO A 100 12.92 4.97 0.53
N MET A 101 12.10 4.07 -0.02
CA MET A 101 10.67 3.98 0.31
C MET A 101 10.42 3.63 1.78
N TYR A 102 11.27 2.83 2.41
CA TYR A 102 11.09 2.44 3.81
C TYR A 102 11.54 3.56 4.75
N GLN A 103 10.56 4.25 5.33
CA GLN A 103 10.80 5.30 6.31
C GLN A 103 10.61 4.78 7.73
N VAL A 104 11.44 5.23 8.68
CA VAL A 104 11.23 4.91 10.10
C VAL A 104 10.34 5.98 10.73
N SER A 105 9.18 5.58 11.23
CA SER A 105 8.27 6.42 11.99
C SER A 105 7.83 5.74 13.29
N SER A 106 7.19 6.48 14.20
CA SER A 106 6.67 5.92 15.45
C SER A 106 5.17 6.10 15.56
N VAL A 107 4.47 5.09 16.06
CA VAL A 107 3.08 5.22 16.55
C VAL A 107 3.13 5.05 18.06
N GLY A 108 2.80 6.11 18.79
CA GLY A 108 3.15 6.21 20.21
C GLY A 108 4.65 5.98 20.43
N ARG A 109 5.01 4.96 21.23
CA ARG A 109 6.42 4.62 21.55
C ARG A 109 7.02 3.53 20.67
N LYS A 110 6.25 2.93 19.77
CA LYS A 110 6.68 1.80 18.94
C LYS A 110 7.16 2.30 17.58
N LEU A 111 8.28 1.75 17.11
CA LEU A 111 8.85 2.09 15.80
C LEU A 111 8.31 1.17 14.72
N PHE A 112 8.14 1.73 13.53
CA PHE A 112 7.66 1.03 12.35
C PHE A 112 8.49 1.40 11.12
N TRP A 113 8.76 0.41 10.27
CA TRP A 113 9.00 0.63 8.86
C TRP A 113 7.68 1.08 8.21
N THR A 114 7.72 2.22 7.54
CA THR A 114 6.56 2.93 7.03
C THR A 114 6.71 3.11 5.54
N LEU A 115 5.74 2.61 4.78
CA LEU A 115 5.60 2.87 3.35
C LEU A 115 4.39 3.79 3.17
N THR A 116 4.52 4.83 2.34
CA THR A 116 3.47 5.86 2.20
C THR A 116 3.04 6.00 0.75
N ALA A 117 1.72 6.05 0.54
CA ALA A 117 1.09 6.38 -0.73
C ALA A 117 0.11 7.54 -0.53
N TYR A 118 -0.03 8.40 -1.53
CA TYR A 118 -0.88 9.58 -1.49
C TYR A 118 -1.83 9.65 -2.67
N PHE A 119 -3.08 10.03 -2.41
CA PHE A 119 -4.12 10.36 -3.39
C PHE A 119 -4.24 11.87 -3.64
N CYS A 120 -3.62 12.66 -2.76
CA CYS A 120 -3.46 14.09 -2.89
C CYS A 120 -1.97 14.39 -3.05
N HIS A 121 -1.63 15.46 -3.75
CA HIS A 121 -0.24 15.88 -3.80
C HIS A 121 0.25 16.28 -2.38
N PRO A 122 1.36 15.74 -1.84
CA PRO A 122 1.73 15.95 -0.43
C PRO A 122 1.92 17.40 0.01
N ARG A 123 2.30 18.28 -0.91
CA ARG A 123 2.41 19.74 -0.66
C ARG A 123 1.09 20.42 -0.33
N THR A 124 -0.04 19.87 -0.77
CA THR A 124 -1.36 20.51 -0.60
C THR A 124 -2.10 20.01 0.63
N ILE A 125 -1.70 18.86 1.19
CA ILE A 125 -2.43 18.16 2.28
C ILE A 125 -2.58 19.02 3.54
N CYS A 126 -1.55 19.80 3.89
CA CYS A 126 -1.53 20.54 5.15
C CYS A 126 -2.01 22.00 5.03
N ASP A 127 -1.87 22.60 3.85
CA ASP A 127 -1.90 24.06 3.72
C ASP A 127 -2.95 24.56 2.72
N GLU A 128 -3.42 23.71 1.80
CA GLU A 128 -4.30 24.12 0.72
C GLU A 128 -5.67 23.47 0.83
N LYS A 129 -6.71 24.19 0.40
CA LYS A 129 -8.02 23.57 0.18
C LYS A 129 -7.93 22.62 -0.99
N THR A 130 -8.11 21.33 -0.73
CA THR A 130 -8.25 20.36 -1.80
C THR A 130 -9.73 20.17 -2.05
N SER A 131 -10.21 20.40 -3.27
CA SER A 131 -11.57 19.96 -3.60
C SER A 131 -11.59 18.44 -3.53
N ALA A 132 -12.34 17.89 -2.58
CA ALA A 132 -12.64 16.47 -2.54
C ALA A 132 -13.41 16.09 -3.81
N SER A 133 -12.70 15.67 -4.86
CA SER A 133 -13.30 15.07 -6.04
C SER A 133 -13.28 13.55 -5.88
N GLU A 134 -14.38 12.89 -6.23
CA GLU A 134 -14.47 11.43 -6.19
C GLU A 134 -13.41 10.78 -7.10
N ASP A 135 -13.06 11.47 -8.18
CA ASP A 135 -12.04 11.04 -9.14
C ASP A 135 -10.61 11.02 -8.59
N ARG A 136 -10.32 11.71 -7.47
CA ARG A 136 -8.93 11.84 -6.99
C ARG A 136 -8.30 10.49 -6.63
N PHE A 137 -9.08 9.59 -6.05
CA PHE A 137 -8.64 8.24 -5.66
C PHE A 137 -8.32 7.35 -6.85
N VAL A 138 -8.96 7.64 -7.98
CA VAL A 138 -8.81 6.89 -9.22
C VAL A 138 -7.65 7.46 -10.03
N LYS A 139 -7.58 8.78 -10.18
CA LYS A 139 -6.65 9.45 -11.11
C LYS A 139 -5.28 9.75 -10.51
N THR A 140 -5.20 10.03 -9.21
CA THR A 140 -3.96 10.51 -8.58
C THR A 140 -3.44 9.47 -7.59
N LEU A 141 -2.19 9.06 -7.79
CA LEU A 141 -1.48 8.20 -6.85
C LEU A 141 0.01 8.51 -6.91
N TYR A 142 0.60 8.76 -5.74
CA TYR A 142 2.03 8.92 -5.55
C TYR A 142 2.53 7.93 -4.51
N TYR A 143 3.65 7.27 -4.78
CA TYR A 143 4.42 6.61 -3.73
C TYR A 143 5.52 7.53 -3.23
N GLN A 144 5.72 7.58 -1.91
CA GLN A 144 6.88 8.25 -1.33
C GLN A 144 8.10 7.34 -1.41
N ASN A 145 9.11 7.78 -2.15
CA ASN A 145 10.39 7.11 -2.37
C ASN A 145 11.56 7.95 -1.87
N GLY A 146 11.47 8.38 -0.61
CA GLY A 146 12.52 9.16 0.04
C GLY A 146 12.13 9.61 1.45
N VAL A 147 13.08 10.31 2.07
CA VAL A 147 13.02 10.74 3.48
C VAL A 147 12.00 11.84 3.75
N THR A 148 11.61 12.58 2.72
CA THR A 148 10.62 13.65 2.75
C THR A 148 9.63 13.46 1.61
N PRO A 149 8.41 14.01 1.70
CA PRO A 149 7.41 13.95 0.64
C PRO A 149 7.60 15.06 -0.43
N ASP A 150 8.85 15.43 -0.73
CA ASP A 150 9.17 16.42 -1.76
C ASP A 150 9.06 15.81 -3.17
N ASP A 151 8.68 16.60 -4.18
CA ASP A 151 8.43 16.13 -5.56
C ASP A 151 9.54 15.22 -6.13
N GLN A 152 10.81 15.51 -5.85
CA GLN A 152 11.94 14.70 -6.33
C GLN A 152 11.98 13.27 -5.76
N TYR A 153 11.25 13.03 -4.66
CA TYR A 153 11.11 11.76 -3.98
C TYR A 153 9.71 11.16 -4.16
N LEU A 154 8.88 11.71 -5.04
CA LEU A 154 7.57 11.14 -5.36
C LEU A 154 7.66 10.33 -6.65
N LEU A 155 7.21 9.09 -6.56
CA LEU A 155 6.93 8.27 -7.74
C LEU A 155 5.46 8.45 -8.10
N GLU A 156 5.17 9.26 -9.12
CA GLU A 156 3.83 9.38 -9.69
C GLU A 156 3.48 8.09 -10.44
N VAL A 157 2.29 7.58 -10.16
CA VAL A 157 1.84 6.31 -10.72
C VAL A 157 0.88 6.56 -11.88
N PRO A 158 1.16 6.02 -13.07
CA PRO A 158 0.25 6.13 -14.21
C PRO A 158 -1.13 5.51 -13.95
N TYR A 159 -2.16 6.08 -14.57
CA TYR A 159 -3.53 5.58 -14.46
C TYR A 159 -3.82 4.44 -15.45
N ALA A 160 -3.24 4.51 -16.66
CA ALA A 160 -3.37 3.46 -17.67
C ALA A 160 -2.23 2.44 -17.55
N ARG A 161 -2.56 1.17 -17.75
CA ARG A 161 -1.62 0.05 -17.69
C ARG A 161 -0.52 0.15 -18.74
N THR A 162 -0.85 0.62 -19.94
CA THR A 162 0.12 0.84 -21.02
C THR A 162 1.22 1.81 -20.59
N ASP A 163 0.83 2.91 -19.96
CA ASP A 163 1.73 3.97 -19.51
C ASP A 163 2.57 3.48 -18.31
N ALA A 164 1.97 2.64 -17.45
CA ALA A 164 2.69 1.97 -16.38
C ALA A 164 3.78 1.03 -16.93
N VAL A 165 3.47 0.21 -17.93
CA VAL A 165 4.45 -0.67 -18.57
C VAL A 165 5.57 0.12 -19.21
N GLU A 166 5.26 1.22 -19.91
CA GLU A 166 6.27 2.12 -20.46
C GLU A 166 7.16 2.75 -19.38
N ALA A 167 6.60 3.06 -18.21
CA ALA A 167 7.34 3.61 -17.07
C ALA A 167 8.20 2.58 -16.31
N GLY A 168 8.09 1.28 -16.63
CA GLY A 168 8.88 0.21 -16.00
C GLY A 168 8.12 -0.66 -14.99
N TRP A 169 6.79 -0.54 -14.92
CA TRP A 169 5.96 -1.49 -14.19
C TRP A 169 5.84 -2.78 -15.00
N PHE A 170 6.35 -3.90 -14.47
CA PHE A 170 6.29 -5.18 -15.15
C PHE A 170 4.86 -5.67 -15.29
N ASP A 171 4.56 -6.13 -16.50
CA ASP A 171 3.25 -6.65 -16.85
C ASP A 171 3.13 -8.11 -16.40
N GLU A 172 2.52 -8.33 -15.23
CA GLU A 172 2.41 -9.67 -14.66
C GLU A 172 0.97 -10.20 -14.77
N HIS A 173 0.65 -11.20 -13.96
CA HIS A 173 -0.54 -12.01 -14.13
C HIS A 173 -1.78 -11.40 -13.45
N CYS A 174 -2.93 -11.77 -13.99
CA CYS A 174 -4.20 -11.49 -13.35
C CYS A 174 -4.52 -12.53 -12.27
N PHE A 175 -5.06 -12.06 -11.16
CA PHE A 175 -5.63 -12.90 -10.12
C PHE A 175 -7.13 -12.65 -10.01
N ASP A 176 -7.93 -13.71 -10.12
CA ASP A 176 -9.39 -13.60 -10.04
C ASP A 176 -9.81 -13.00 -8.69
N GLY A 177 -10.71 -12.03 -8.72
CA GLY A 177 -11.12 -11.28 -7.54
C GLY A 177 -10.17 -10.16 -7.11
N MET A 178 -9.15 -9.85 -7.93
CA MET A 178 -8.23 -8.72 -7.71
C MET A 178 -7.94 -7.94 -8.98
N GLY A 179 -7.57 -8.62 -10.08
CA GLY A 179 -7.18 -7.97 -11.34
C GLY A 179 -5.73 -8.23 -11.73
N TYR A 180 -5.23 -7.46 -12.71
CA TYR A 180 -3.87 -7.58 -13.23
C TYR A 180 -2.88 -6.88 -12.32
N HIS A 181 -1.92 -7.64 -11.78
CA HIS A 181 -0.89 -7.10 -10.92
C HIS A 181 0.29 -6.62 -11.77
N ASN A 182 0.75 -5.41 -11.50
CA ASN A 182 2.01 -4.92 -12.07
C ASN A 182 2.95 -4.49 -10.94
N PHE A 183 4.22 -4.87 -11.06
CA PHE A 183 5.23 -4.62 -10.04
C PHE A 183 6.37 -3.77 -10.58
N TRP A 184 6.88 -2.86 -9.76
CA TRP A 184 7.99 -2.01 -10.17
C TRP A 184 9.31 -2.78 -10.18
N TYR A 185 9.95 -2.90 -11.34
CA TYR A 185 11.26 -3.55 -11.50
C TYR A 185 11.44 -4.93 -10.85
N VAL A 186 10.37 -5.76 -10.77
CA VAL A 186 10.44 -7.07 -10.09
C VAL A 186 11.52 -8.00 -10.66
N ARG A 187 11.80 -7.92 -11.97
CA ARG A 187 12.84 -8.76 -12.60
C ARG A 187 14.26 -8.34 -12.23
N GLU A 188 14.47 -7.07 -11.87
CA GLU A 188 15.77 -6.61 -11.35
C GLU A 188 16.05 -7.20 -9.97
N PHE A 189 15.04 -7.70 -9.25
CA PHE A 189 15.27 -8.27 -7.93
C PHE A 189 16.17 -9.51 -7.95
N LYS A 190 16.12 -10.30 -9.03
CA LYS A 190 17.08 -11.40 -9.29
C LYS A 190 18.51 -10.86 -9.44
N VAL A 191 18.67 -9.72 -10.12
CA VAL A 191 19.99 -9.08 -10.32
C VAL A 191 20.59 -8.65 -8.98
N TYR A 192 19.77 -8.16 -8.05
CA TYR A 192 20.22 -7.76 -6.71
C TYR A 192 20.25 -8.90 -5.69
N ASN A 193 20.18 -10.16 -6.13
CA ASN A 193 20.20 -11.35 -5.27
C ASN A 193 19.26 -11.22 -4.06
N CYS A 194 18.04 -10.76 -4.30
CA CYS A 194 17.01 -10.65 -3.28
C CYS A 194 17.27 -9.63 -2.15
N THR A 195 18.17 -8.67 -2.38
CA THR A 195 18.51 -7.66 -1.35
C THR A 195 17.84 -6.30 -1.53
N ARG A 196 17.24 -6.03 -2.71
CA ARG A 196 16.67 -4.73 -3.10
C ARG A 196 15.38 -4.87 -3.92
N PHE A 197 14.24 -4.46 -3.37
CA PHE A 197 12.91 -4.59 -3.97
C PHE A 197 12.08 -3.35 -3.66
N LEU A 198 11.58 -2.66 -4.68
CA LEU A 198 10.62 -1.59 -4.42
C LEU A 198 9.29 -2.20 -4.03
N PRO A 199 8.78 -1.92 -2.82
CA PRO A 199 7.67 -2.67 -2.24
C PRO A 199 6.32 -2.16 -2.71
N THR A 200 6.14 -2.01 -4.02
CA THR A 200 4.94 -1.43 -4.63
C THR A 200 4.31 -2.39 -5.62
N LEU A 201 2.98 -2.39 -5.63
CA LEU A 201 2.18 -3.09 -6.62
C LEU A 201 1.08 -2.16 -7.13
N LEU A 202 0.66 -2.39 -8.37
CA LEU A 202 -0.53 -1.80 -8.97
C LEU A 202 -1.49 -2.89 -9.37
N VAL A 203 -2.78 -2.56 -9.38
CA VAL A 203 -3.83 -3.46 -9.83
C VAL A 203 -4.69 -2.78 -10.89
N PHE A 204 -4.79 -3.42 -12.05
CA PHE A 204 -5.55 -2.94 -13.21
C PHE A 204 -6.74 -3.84 -13.53
N ASP A 205 -7.80 -3.24 -14.08
CA ASP A 205 -8.92 -3.97 -14.65
C ASP A 205 -8.65 -4.53 -16.06
N ASN A 206 -9.64 -5.23 -16.61
CA ASN A 206 -9.61 -5.77 -17.97
C ASN A 206 -9.60 -4.69 -19.07
N TYR A 207 -9.92 -3.44 -18.72
CA TYR A 207 -9.87 -2.30 -19.63
C TYR A 207 -8.50 -1.60 -19.58
N GLY A 208 -7.60 -2.04 -18.69
CA GLY A 208 -6.27 -1.47 -18.51
C GLY A 208 -6.26 -0.20 -17.65
N TYR A 209 -7.28 0.04 -16.83
CA TYR A 209 -7.31 1.17 -15.90
C TYR A 209 -6.99 0.74 -14.48
N ARG A 210 -6.23 1.55 -13.75
CA ARG A 210 -5.87 1.27 -12.36
C ARG A 210 -7.12 1.31 -11.48
N GLN A 211 -7.35 0.22 -10.76
CA GLN A 211 -8.45 0.08 -9.79
C GLN A 211 -7.95 -0.17 -8.38
N GLY A 212 -6.66 -0.47 -8.24
CA GLY A 212 -6.02 -0.62 -6.94
C GLY A 212 -4.51 -0.45 -7.00
N PHE A 213 -3.92 -0.49 -5.82
CA PHE A 213 -2.49 -0.40 -5.58
C PHE A 213 -2.20 -1.05 -4.24
N GLY A 214 -0.94 -1.13 -3.85
CA GLY A 214 -0.60 -1.73 -2.58
C GLY A 214 0.87 -1.75 -2.29
N PHE A 215 1.18 -2.35 -1.17
CA PHE A 215 2.55 -2.61 -0.78
C PHE A 215 2.80 -4.10 -0.70
N TRP A 216 3.99 -4.51 -1.14
CA TRP A 216 4.44 -5.89 -1.06
C TRP A 216 5.81 -5.88 -0.41
N VAL A 217 5.95 -6.48 0.76
CA VAL A 217 7.21 -6.47 1.51
C VAL A 217 7.75 -7.90 1.67
N MET A 218 9.07 -7.99 1.77
CA MET A 218 9.79 -9.27 1.86
C MET A 218 9.79 -9.80 3.28
N GLY A 219 9.32 -11.03 3.48
CA GLY A 219 9.24 -11.72 4.77
C GLY A 219 7.81 -11.80 5.32
N GLN A 220 7.57 -12.82 6.12
CA GLN A 220 6.27 -13.07 6.77
C GLN A 220 6.21 -12.41 8.15
N VAL A 221 5.04 -11.84 8.43
CA VAL A 221 4.75 -11.02 9.60
C VAL A 221 3.62 -11.72 10.35
N GLU A 222 3.90 -12.97 10.75
CA GLU A 222 2.87 -13.88 11.26
C GLU A 222 2.06 -13.26 12.40
N ASN A 223 0.73 -13.34 12.28
CA ASN A 223 -0.25 -13.03 13.34
C ASN A 223 -0.19 -11.60 13.91
N ILE A 224 0.38 -10.64 13.18
CA ILE A 224 0.50 -9.26 13.69
C ILE A 224 -0.72 -8.41 13.36
N SER A 225 -1.38 -8.70 12.26
CA SER A 225 -2.58 -7.97 11.86
C SER A 225 -3.45 -8.80 10.93
N ASP A 226 -4.76 -8.77 11.16
CA ASP A 226 -5.75 -9.27 10.19
C ASP A 226 -5.94 -8.32 9.00
N ARG A 227 -5.12 -7.26 8.88
CA ARG A 227 -5.07 -6.28 7.79
C ARG A 227 -3.91 -6.51 6.82
N LEU A 228 -3.11 -7.54 7.03
CA LEU A 228 -1.99 -7.89 6.18
C LEU A 228 -2.20 -9.29 5.60
N GLU A 229 -1.74 -9.47 4.37
CA GLU A 229 -1.84 -10.71 3.62
C GLU A 229 -0.49 -11.41 3.62
N GLU A 230 -0.49 -12.71 3.87
CA GLU A 230 0.71 -13.54 3.84
C GLU A 230 0.51 -14.63 2.78
N PRO A 231 0.58 -14.29 1.48
CA PRO A 231 0.32 -15.25 0.43
C PRO A 231 1.34 -16.39 0.48
N PRO A 232 0.91 -17.65 0.37
CA PRO A 232 1.84 -18.76 0.24
C PRO A 232 2.62 -18.64 -1.07
N GLY A 233 3.86 -19.11 -1.10
CA GLY A 233 4.78 -18.92 -2.24
C GLY A 233 4.24 -19.36 -3.61
N TRP A 234 3.32 -20.32 -3.67
CA TRP A 234 2.67 -20.72 -4.92
C TRP A 234 1.70 -19.66 -5.47
N ILE A 235 1.04 -18.88 -4.61
CA ILE A 235 0.23 -17.71 -5.02
C ILE A 235 1.15 -16.61 -5.53
N VAL A 236 2.26 -16.36 -4.82
CA VAL A 236 3.27 -15.39 -5.26
C VAL A 236 3.72 -15.71 -6.69
N LYS A 237 4.03 -17.00 -6.96
CA LYS A 237 4.40 -17.46 -8.30
C LYS A 237 3.29 -17.30 -9.34
N ILE A 238 2.03 -17.50 -8.97
CA ILE A 238 0.90 -17.27 -9.90
C ILE A 238 0.81 -15.80 -10.29
N VAL A 239 0.97 -14.89 -9.32
CA VAL A 239 0.78 -13.45 -9.52
C VAL A 239 1.97 -12.81 -10.23
N MET A 240 3.20 -13.18 -9.86
CA MET A 240 4.45 -12.62 -10.40
C MET A 240 5.06 -13.46 -11.54
N GLY A 241 4.43 -14.58 -11.92
CA GLY A 241 4.84 -15.41 -13.03
C GLY A 241 6.11 -16.25 -12.80
N ASP A 242 6.60 -16.88 -13.87
CA ASP A 242 7.77 -17.78 -13.81
C ASP A 242 9.07 -17.05 -13.48
N ASP A 243 9.10 -15.73 -13.66
CA ASP A 243 10.26 -14.91 -13.32
C ASP A 243 10.31 -14.49 -11.84
N THR A 244 9.39 -14.99 -11.01
CA THR A 244 9.40 -14.78 -9.54
C THR A 244 10.74 -15.21 -8.92
N PRO A 245 11.41 -14.34 -8.13
CA PRO A 245 12.62 -14.70 -7.40
C PRO A 245 12.35 -15.71 -6.27
N ASP A 246 13.19 -16.75 -6.17
CA ASP A 246 13.03 -17.84 -5.17
C ASP A 246 12.95 -17.33 -3.73
N CYS A 247 13.62 -16.22 -3.40
CA CYS A 247 13.55 -15.63 -2.07
C CYS A 247 12.15 -15.13 -1.69
N MET A 248 11.33 -14.67 -2.65
CA MET A 248 9.95 -14.27 -2.37
C MET A 248 9.10 -15.50 -2.03
N ILE A 249 9.43 -16.63 -2.64
CA ILE A 249 8.75 -17.91 -2.41
C ILE A 249 9.20 -18.51 -1.07
N ASN A 250 10.50 -18.51 -0.79
CA ASN A 250 11.12 -19.22 0.32
C ASN A 250 11.12 -18.43 1.64
N ASN A 251 11.36 -17.12 1.58
CA ASN A 251 11.37 -16.26 2.78
C ASN A 251 9.96 -15.73 3.10
N GLY A 252 9.01 -15.98 2.19
CA GLY A 252 7.66 -15.48 2.24
C GLY A 252 7.57 -13.97 2.06
N THR A 253 6.33 -13.47 2.03
CA THR A 253 6.04 -12.07 1.77
C THR A 253 4.81 -11.63 2.54
N THR A 254 4.75 -10.34 2.84
CA THR A 254 3.58 -9.70 3.44
C THR A 254 3.08 -8.60 2.51
N THR A 255 1.79 -8.56 2.22
CA THR A 255 1.23 -7.57 1.29
C THR A 255 -0.06 -6.97 1.81
N ILE A 256 -0.43 -5.81 1.26
CA ILE A 256 -1.70 -5.15 1.49
C ILE A 256 -2.14 -4.51 0.19
N HIS A 257 -3.42 -4.67 -0.13
CA HIS A 257 -4.04 -4.03 -1.29
C HIS A 257 -5.03 -2.94 -0.85
N PHE A 258 -5.13 -1.90 -1.68
CA PHE A 258 -6.07 -0.81 -1.56
C PHE A 258 -6.76 -0.65 -2.90
N PHE A 259 -8.09 -0.66 -2.93
CA PHE A 259 -8.84 -0.48 -4.18
C PHE A 259 -9.75 0.73 -4.09
N SER A 260 -10.02 1.32 -5.24
CA SER A 260 -10.93 2.46 -5.40
C SER A 260 -12.30 2.04 -5.94
N ILE A 261 -12.69 0.77 -5.76
CA ILE A 261 -13.92 0.20 -6.29
C ILE A 261 -14.77 -0.48 -5.22
N ASP A 262 -16.03 -0.73 -5.57
CA ASP A 262 -17.06 -1.21 -4.64
C ASP A 262 -17.08 -2.72 -4.41
N ASP A 263 -16.49 -3.52 -5.31
CA ASP A 263 -16.48 -4.98 -5.25
C ASP A 263 -15.39 -5.61 -6.16
N PRO A 264 -14.11 -5.60 -5.75
CA PRO A 264 -13.02 -6.29 -6.44
C PRO A 264 -13.20 -7.79 -6.54
N ALA A 265 -14.03 -8.42 -5.70
CA ALA A 265 -14.29 -9.87 -5.84
C ALA A 265 -14.90 -10.21 -7.22
N ASN A 266 -15.50 -9.22 -7.88
CA ASN A 266 -16.05 -9.35 -9.22
C ASN A 266 -15.02 -9.14 -10.34
N PHE A 267 -13.75 -8.83 -10.05
CA PHE A 267 -12.72 -8.89 -11.08
C PHE A 267 -12.62 -10.31 -11.62
N LYS A 268 -12.80 -10.42 -12.93
CA LYS A 268 -12.61 -11.66 -13.68
C LYS A 268 -11.43 -11.46 -14.59
N CYS A 269 -10.43 -12.32 -14.48
CA CYS A 269 -9.38 -12.38 -15.46
C CYS A 269 -10.01 -12.85 -16.77
N SER A 270 -9.91 -12.03 -17.83
CA SER A 270 -10.36 -12.46 -19.15
C SER A 270 -9.49 -13.64 -19.61
N SER A 271 -10.15 -14.77 -19.86
CA SER A 271 -9.57 -15.97 -20.50
C SER A 271 -9.13 -15.70 -21.93
#